data_AF-A0A7C3ZFU1-F1
#
_entry.id   AF-A0A7C3ZFU1-F1
#
_cell.length_a   1.000
_cell.length_b   1.000
_cell.length_c   1.000
_cell.angle_alpha   90.00
_cell.angle_beta   90.00
_cell.angle_gamma   90.00
#
_symmetry.space_group_name_H-M   'P 1'
#
loop_
_entity.id
_entity.type
_entity.pdbx_description
1 polymer ?
#
loop_
_entity_poly.entity_id
_entity_poly.type
_entity_poly.pdbx_seq_one_letter_code
_entity_poly.pdbx_strand_id
1 'polypeptide(L)'
;MRYLESEAIADLKALFVSTLVNDDHFCPFCHDLKGHLEIINSTLPAEFQIPIISVDSTDPRVDRLARILEKMGLELQSPVLVYNGKIYIGELSKKHFVGLIYELLAQNGYMR
;
A
#
# COMPACT_ATOMS: atom_id res chain seq x y z
N MET A 1 0.76 17.44 -4.31
CA MET A 1 0.30 16.06 -4.60
C MET A 1 -0.04 16.01 -6.08
N ARG A 2 0.60 15.15 -6.88
CA ARG A 2 0.33 15.02 -8.32
C ARG A 2 -0.72 13.92 -8.51
N TYR A 3 -1.84 14.25 -9.15
CA TYR A 3 -2.92 13.33 -9.50
C TYR A 3 -2.62 12.75 -10.90
N LEU A 4 -2.69 11.44 -11.08
CA LEU A 4 -2.37 10.76 -12.35
C LEU A 4 -3.49 9.77 -12.71
N GLU A 5 -4.52 10.20 -13.44
CA GLU A 5 -5.38 9.28 -14.20
C GLU A 5 -4.65 8.96 -15.52
N SER A 6 -4.57 7.72 -16.03
CA SER A 6 -5.70 7.03 -16.67
C SER A 6 -5.47 5.52 -16.98
N GLU A 7 -4.27 4.97 -16.83
CA GLU A 7 -4.02 3.52 -17.08
C GLU A 7 -3.20 2.87 -15.96
N ALA A 8 -2.17 3.57 -15.48
CA ALA A 8 -1.34 3.12 -14.36
C ALA A 8 -2.16 2.83 -13.09
N ILE A 9 -3.18 3.65 -12.77
CA ILE A 9 -4.06 3.40 -11.62
C ILE A 9 -4.91 2.14 -11.80
N ALA A 10 -5.42 1.89 -13.02
CA ALA A 10 -6.22 0.70 -13.29
C ALA A 10 -5.36 -0.57 -13.16
N ASP A 11 -4.13 -0.53 -13.70
CA ASP A 11 -3.14 -1.59 -13.53
C ASP A 11 -2.79 -1.80 -12.05
N LEU A 12 -2.54 -0.73 -11.28
CA LEU A 12 -2.25 -0.83 -9.85
C LEU A 12 -3.41 -1.45 -9.06
N LYS A 13 -4.66 -1.04 -9.33
CA LYS A 13 -5.85 -1.61 -8.68
C LYS A 13 -6.05 -3.08 -9.03
N ALA A 14 -5.75 -3.48 -10.27
CA ALA A 14 -5.88 -4.87 -10.71
C ALA A 14 -4.78 -5.77 -10.14
N LEU A 15 -3.55 -5.26 -10.01
CA LEU A 15 -2.39 -6.02 -9.57
C LEU A 15 -2.23 -6.06 -8.05
N PHE A 16 -2.71 -5.02 -7.36
CA PHE A 16 -2.44 -4.78 -5.95
C PHE A 16 -3.68 -4.20 -5.24
N VAL A 17 -4.52 -5.09 -4.72
CA VAL A 17 -5.73 -4.72 -3.97
C VAL A 17 -5.33 -4.03 -2.64
N SER A 18 -4.38 -4.65 -1.91
CA SER A 18 -3.81 -4.19 -0.63
C SER A 18 -2.46 -4.88 -0.40
N THR A 19 -1.44 -4.52 -1.17
CA THR A 19 -0.17 -5.25 -1.19
C THR A 19 0.95 -4.48 -0.52
N LEU A 20 1.62 -5.13 0.42
CA LEU A 20 2.83 -4.64 1.06
C LEU A 20 4.03 -5.33 0.40
N VAL A 21 4.82 -4.56 -0.32
CA VAL A 21 6.10 -4.99 -0.89
C VAL A 21 7.20 -4.72 0.13
N ASN A 22 7.84 -5.79 0.59
CA ASN A 22 8.96 -5.72 1.52
C ASN A 22 10.21 -6.31 0.86
N ASP A 23 11.36 -5.71 1.11
CA ASP A 23 12.63 -6.39 0.86
C ASP A 23 13.25 -6.72 2.22
N ASP A 24 13.11 -7.98 2.63
CA ASP A 24 13.47 -8.45 3.96
C ASP A 24 14.99 -8.36 4.24
N HIS A 25 15.81 -8.13 3.21
CA HIS A 25 17.26 -8.10 3.37
C HIS A 25 17.80 -6.76 3.91
N PHE A 26 17.10 -5.63 3.74
CA PHE A 26 17.66 -4.30 4.11
C PHE A 26 16.61 -3.22 4.42
N CYS A 27 15.53 -3.58 5.11
CA CYS A 27 14.44 -2.65 5.39
C CYS A 27 14.06 -2.60 6.88
N PRO A 28 14.69 -1.72 7.68
CA PRO A 28 14.38 -1.62 9.11
C PRO A 28 12.91 -1.23 9.39
N PHE A 29 12.26 -0.54 8.45
CA PHE A 29 10.88 -0.07 8.59
C PHE A 29 9.82 -1.05 8.05
N CYS A 30 10.23 -2.15 7.39
CA CYS A 30 9.29 -3.09 6.78
C CYS A 30 8.54 -3.92 7.84
N HIS A 31 9.23 -4.32 8.91
CA HIS A 31 8.62 -5.02 10.05
C HIS A 31 7.62 -4.12 10.79
N ASP A 32 7.98 -2.86 11.00
CA ASP A 32 7.13 -1.90 11.71
C ASP A 32 5.86 -1.56 10.93
N LEU A 33 5.95 -1.40 9.60
CA LEU A 33 4.79 -1.09 8.78
C LEU A 33 3.79 -2.25 8.74
N LYS A 34 4.28 -3.49 8.56
CA LYS A 34 3.42 -4.68 8.59
C LYS A 34 2.69 -4.81 9.93
N GLY A 35 3.42 -4.67 11.04
CA GLY A 35 2.84 -4.75 12.38
C GLY A 35 1.80 -3.67 12.64
N HIS A 36 2.05 -2.42 12.23
CA HIS A 36 1.06 -1.35 12.37
C HIS A 36 -0.22 -1.62 11.58
N LEU A 37 -0.10 -2.12 10.36
CA LEU A 37 -1.26 -2.44 9.53
C LEU A 37 -2.06 -3.62 10.13
N GLU A 38 -1.39 -4.66 10.65
CA GLU A 38 -2.04 -5.78 11.33
C GLU A 38 -2.77 -5.36 12.60
N ILE A 39 -2.16 -4.48 13.42
CA ILE A 39 -2.81 -3.92 14.61
C ILE A 39 -4.08 -3.17 14.22
N ILE A 40 -4.01 -2.28 13.23
CA ILE A 40 -5.19 -1.56 12.73
C ILE A 40 -6.25 -2.55 12.27
N ASN A 41 -5.86 -3.55 11.49
CA ASN A 41 -6.77 -4.56 10.99
C ASN A 41 -7.50 -5.29 12.12
N SER A 42 -6.78 -5.64 13.18
CA SER A 42 -7.36 -6.31 14.36
C SER A 42 -8.34 -5.43 15.15
N THR A 43 -8.23 -4.10 15.04
CA THR A 43 -9.14 -3.15 15.70
C THR A 43 -10.39 -2.85 14.89
N LEU A 44 -10.41 -3.21 13.61
CA LEU A 44 -11.56 -3.03 12.73
C LEU A 44 -12.53 -4.23 12.87
N PRO A 45 -13.85 -4.00 12.77
CA PRO A 45 -14.82 -5.09 12.61
C PRO A 45 -14.45 -5.99 11.42
N ALA A 46 -14.79 -7.29 11.51
CA ALA A 46 -14.31 -8.32 10.58
C ALA A 46 -14.63 -8.00 9.11
N GLU A 47 -15.77 -7.39 8.84
CA GLU A 47 -16.22 -6.97 7.52
C GLU A 47 -15.43 -5.79 6.93
N PHE A 48 -14.62 -5.09 7.73
CA PHE A 48 -13.72 -3.99 7.30
C PHE A 48 -12.25 -4.37 7.35
N GLN A 49 -11.97 -5.63 7.71
CA GLN A 49 -10.59 -6.10 7.69
C GLN A 49 -10.08 -6.14 6.26
N ILE A 50 -8.92 -5.56 6.06
CA ILE A 50 -8.22 -5.49 4.81
C ILE A 50 -7.35 -6.73 4.71
N PRO A 51 -7.48 -7.53 3.63
CA PRO A 51 -6.53 -8.59 3.36
C PRO A 51 -5.21 -7.95 2.91
N ILE A 52 -4.24 -7.82 3.82
CA ILE A 52 -2.90 -7.31 3.48
C ILE A 52 -2.08 -8.47 2.93
N ILE A 53 -1.72 -8.39 1.66
CA ILE A 53 -0.89 -9.39 1.00
C ILE A 53 0.55 -8.90 1.07
N SER A 54 1.40 -9.59 1.83
CA SER A 54 2.83 -9.32 1.82
C SER A 54 3.48 -10.04 0.64
N VAL A 55 4.30 -9.33 -0.14
CA VAL A 55 5.11 -9.89 -1.21
C VAL A 55 6.55 -9.43 -1.04
N ASP A 56 7.49 -10.26 -1.47
CA ASP A 56 8.90 -9.92 -1.47
C ASP A 56 9.34 -9.37 -2.84
N SER A 57 10.60 -8.92 -2.94
CA SER A 57 11.18 -8.39 -4.17
C SER A 57 11.32 -9.42 -5.31
N THR A 58 11.08 -10.71 -5.06
CA THR A 58 11.11 -11.77 -6.09
C THR A 58 9.77 -11.98 -6.78
N ASP A 59 8.68 -11.41 -6.26
CA ASP A 59 7.36 -11.52 -6.87
C ASP A 59 7.33 -10.76 -8.22
N PRO A 60 6.91 -11.40 -9.34
CA PRO A 60 6.92 -10.78 -10.67
C PRO A 60 6.02 -9.54 -10.78
N ARG A 61 5.08 -9.35 -9.86
CA ARG A 61 4.28 -8.13 -9.79
C ARG A 61 5.13 -6.94 -9.35
N VAL A 62 6.14 -7.13 -8.51
CA VAL A 62 7.04 -6.07 -8.02
C VAL A 62 7.84 -5.48 -9.18
N ASP A 63 8.30 -6.29 -10.14
CA ASP A 63 8.92 -5.78 -11.38
C ASP A 63 7.99 -4.84 -12.15
N ARG A 64 6.71 -5.19 -12.23
CA ARG A 64 5.70 -4.36 -12.90
C ARG A 64 5.44 -3.07 -12.12
N LEU A 65 5.43 -3.13 -10.78
CA LEU A 65 5.35 -1.95 -9.91
C LEU A 65 6.55 -1.02 -10.09
N ALA A 66 7.77 -1.57 -10.11
CA ALA A 66 8.99 -0.81 -10.33
C ALA A 66 8.95 -0.05 -11.66
N ARG A 67 8.49 -0.69 -12.74
CA ARG A 67 8.30 -0.02 -14.05
C ARG A 67 7.25 1.08 -14.02
N ILE A 68 6.18 0.93 -13.25
CA ILE A 68 5.16 1.97 -13.09
C ILE A 68 5.76 3.16 -12.34
N LEU A 69 6.51 2.93 -11.27
CA LEU A 69 7.19 3.96 -10.51
C LEU A 69 8.24 4.70 -11.34
N GLU A 70 9.04 3.97 -12.11
CA GLU A 70 10.06 4.55 -12.99
C GLU A 70 9.45 5.50 -14.01
N LYS A 71 8.31 5.13 -14.63
CA LYS A 71 7.56 6.01 -15.53
C LYS A 71 7.03 7.28 -14.83
N MET A 72 6.84 7.22 -13.52
CA MET A 72 6.44 8.37 -12.69
C MET A 72 7.64 9.19 -12.20
N GLY A 73 8.87 8.81 -12.55
CA GLY A 73 10.10 9.43 -12.04
C GLY A 73 10.37 9.10 -10.57
N LEU A 74 9.87 7.96 -10.09
CA LEU A 74 10.03 7.46 -8.72
C LEU A 74 10.86 6.18 -8.73
N GLU A 75 11.65 5.98 -7.68
CA GLU A 75 12.36 4.73 -7.44
C GLU A 75 11.55 3.84 -6.49
N LEU A 76 11.64 2.52 -6.69
CA LEU A 76 11.07 1.56 -5.75
C LEU A 76 11.91 1.57 -4.47
N GLN A 77 11.31 1.96 -3.34
CA GLN A 77 11.95 1.94 -2.03
C GLN A 77 11.09 1.14 -1.04
N SER A 78 11.67 0.15 -0.38
CA SER A 78 10.94 -0.67 0.59
C SER A 78 10.80 0.04 1.95
N PRO A 79 9.65 -0.09 2.66
CA PRO A 79 8.47 -0.82 2.22
C PRO A 79 7.59 0.00 1.26
N VAL A 80 6.84 -0.68 0.38
CA VAL A 80 5.80 -0.05 -0.44
C VAL A 80 4.44 -0.66 -0.16
N LEU A 81 3.47 0.17 0.26
CA LEU A 81 2.08 -0.21 0.33
C LEU A 81 1.36 0.27 -0.93
N VAL A 82 0.75 -0.65 -1.67
CA VAL A 82 -0.18 -0.31 -2.75
C VAL A 82 -1.60 -0.66 -2.30
N TYR A 83 -2.44 0.36 -2.16
CA TYR A 83 -3.81 0.22 -1.68
C TYR A 83 -4.77 1.03 -2.57
N ASN A 84 -5.77 0.37 -3.15
CA ASN A 84 -6.76 1.00 -4.04
C ASN A 84 -6.14 1.94 -5.10
N GLY A 85 -5.04 1.51 -5.73
CA GLY A 85 -4.35 2.30 -6.76
C GLY A 85 -3.52 3.47 -6.25
N LYS A 86 -3.41 3.66 -4.93
CA LYS A 86 -2.47 4.59 -4.30
C LYS A 86 -1.21 3.84 -3.91
N ILE A 87 -0.07 4.51 -4.07
CA ILE A 87 1.23 3.99 -3.69
C ILE A 87 1.76 4.81 -2.53
N TYR A 88 2.13 4.14 -1.45
CA TYR A 88 2.80 4.72 -0.30
C TYR A 88 4.19 4.09 -0.19
N ILE A 89 5.23 4.91 -0.21
CA ILE A 89 6.63 4.48 -0.27
C ILE A 89 7.31 4.92 1.03
N GLY A 90 8.06 4.01 1.67
CA GLY A 90 8.87 4.29 2.86
C GLY A 90 8.08 4.27 4.17
N GLU A 91 8.59 4.98 5.17
CA GLU A 91 7.98 5.06 6.50
C GLU A 91 6.63 5.81 6.45
N LEU A 92 5.55 5.12 6.80
CA LEU A 92 4.27 5.77 7.00
C LEU A 92 4.28 6.54 8.32
N SER A 93 4.25 7.87 8.26
CA SER A 93 3.94 8.68 9.44
C SER A 93 2.56 8.35 10.02
N LYS A 94 2.34 8.62 11.32
CA LYS A 94 1.02 8.51 11.97
C LYS A 94 -0.11 9.19 11.19
N LYS A 95 0.18 10.32 10.52
CA LYS A 95 -0.82 11.03 9.70
C LYS A 95 -1.23 10.24 8.46
N HIS A 96 -0.30 9.53 7.83
CA HIS A 96 -0.59 8.69 6.68
C HIS A 96 -1.46 7.49 7.08
N PHE A 97 -1.19 6.91 8.26
CA PHE A 97 -2.02 5.83 8.81
C PHE A 97 -3.44 6.28 9.10
N VAL A 98 -3.62 7.44 9.74
CA VAL A 98 -4.96 8.01 9.96
C VAL A 98 -5.66 8.24 8.61
N GLY A 99 -4.99 8.84 7.63
CA GLY A 99 -5.54 9.02 6.28
C GLY A 99 -6.01 7.70 5.65
N LEU A 100 -5.21 6.63 5.74
CA LEU A 100 -5.56 5.31 5.24
C LEU A 100 -6.83 4.78 5.92
N ILE A 101 -6.93 4.84 7.25
CA ILE A 101 -8.11 4.42 8.03
C ILE A 101 -9.35 5.20 7.60
N TYR A 102 -9.24 6.53 7.46
CA TYR A 102 -10.36 7.36 7.02
C TYR A 102 -10.85 6.96 5.63
N GLU A 103 -9.93 6.72 4.69
CA GLU A 103 -10.28 6.28 3.34
C GLU A 103 -10.94 4.91 3.32
N LEU A 104 -10.52 4.00 4.20
CA LEU A 104 -11.12 2.68 4.39
C LEU A 104 -12.54 2.77 4.90
N LEU A 105 -12.75 3.55 5.96
CA LEU A 105 -14.08 3.74 6.55
C LEU A 105 -15.02 4.43 5.55
N ALA A 106 -14.52 5.42 4.79
CA ALA A 106 -15.29 6.10 3.75
C ALA A 106 -15.69 5.15 2.59
N GLN A 107 -14.77 4.31 2.11
CA GLN A 107 -15.05 3.35 1.03
C GLN A 107 -16.10 2.30 1.41
N ASN A 108 -16.21 1.98 2.69
CA ASN A 108 -17.18 1.03 3.22
C ASN A 108 -18.46 1.69 3.77
N GLY A 109 -18.64 3.00 3.56
CA GLY A 109 -19.89 3.71 3.88
C GLY A 109 -20.07 4.11 5.36
N TYR A 110 -19.01 4.10 6.17
CA TYR A 110 -19.06 4.46 7.59
C TYR A 110 -18.95 5.96 7.84
N MET A 111 -18.51 6.70 6.84
CA MET A 111 -18.37 8.15 6.88
C MET A 111 -19.06 8.74 5.65
N ARG A 112 -19.90 9.74 5.87
CA ARG A 112 -20.54 10.54 4.82
C ARG A 112 -19.61 11.64 4.33
#